data_AF-A0A966V4E1-F1
#
_entry.id   AF-A0A966V4E1-F1
#
_cell.length_a   1.000
_cell.length_b   1.000
_cell.length_c   1.000
_cell.angle_alpha   90.00
_cell.angle_beta   90.00
_cell.angle_gamma   90.00
#
_symmetry.space_group_name_H-M   'P 1'
#
loop_
_entity.id
_entity.type
_entity.pdbx_description
1 polymer ?
#
loop_
_entity_poly.entity_id
_entity_poly.type
_entity_poly.pdbx_seq_one_letter_code
_entity_poly.pdbx_strand_id
1 'polypeptide(L)'
;MVRSQLQAVQTDTVEQFDPVARAKALAKDLPRRWSGTYLPKTAGTAQSVRLDLASLTPVGQMLVIKGTMTIGSLTSPVQGNINAKSDQLDLLLLGDTAAAGLEPGGVFQGLQTFQLSDWESPRLTNTGGKLQLTATARR
;
A
#
# COMPACT_ATOMS: atom_id res chain seq x y z
N MET A 1 24.55 -57.17 14.20
CA MET A 1 23.28 -56.42 14.34
C MET A 1 23.55 -54.97 13.95
N VAL A 2 23.24 -54.56 12.72
CA VAL A 2 23.27 -53.14 12.31
C VAL A 2 22.17 -52.93 11.28
N ARG A 3 21.20 -52.04 11.57
CA ARG A 3 20.28 -51.49 10.58
C ARG A 3 20.41 -49.98 10.63
N SER A 4 21.13 -49.43 9.66
CA SER A 4 21.15 -48.00 9.39
C SER A 4 19.90 -47.67 8.57
N GLN A 5 18.95 -46.96 9.17
CA GLN A 5 17.83 -46.36 8.45
C GLN A 5 18.31 -45.03 7.84
N LEU A 6 18.51 -45.01 6.53
CA LEU A 6 18.57 -43.78 5.76
C LEU A 6 17.14 -43.26 5.61
N GLN A 7 16.81 -42.19 6.31
CA GLN A 7 15.56 -41.44 6.08
C GLN A 7 15.70 -40.70 4.75
N ALA A 8 14.76 -40.96 3.82
CA ALA A 8 14.64 -40.18 2.60
C ALA A 8 14.12 -38.78 2.95
N VAL A 9 14.86 -37.74 2.55
CA VAL A 9 14.40 -36.35 2.60
C VAL A 9 13.29 -36.22 1.56
N GLN A 10 12.07 -35.97 2.04
CA GLN A 10 10.93 -35.67 1.19
C GLN A 10 11.12 -34.24 0.65
N THR A 11 11.58 -34.13 -0.60
CA THR A 11 11.66 -32.84 -1.29
C THR A 11 10.27 -32.49 -1.82
N ASP A 12 9.45 -31.87 -1.00
CA ASP A 12 8.23 -31.22 -1.49
C ASP A 12 8.63 -30.17 -2.53
N THR A 13 7.98 -30.20 -3.69
CA THR A 13 8.22 -29.24 -4.77
C THR A 13 7.87 -27.84 -4.28
N VAL A 14 8.86 -26.96 -4.15
CA VAL A 14 8.65 -25.55 -3.84
C VAL A 14 7.81 -24.94 -4.96
N GLU A 15 6.58 -24.52 -4.66
CA GLU A 15 5.78 -23.75 -5.61
C GLU A 15 6.52 -22.46 -5.96
N GLN A 16 6.90 -22.32 -7.23
CA GLN A 16 7.57 -21.13 -7.71
C GLN A 16 6.55 -19.99 -7.83
N PHE A 17 6.59 -19.07 -6.87
CA PHE A 17 5.81 -17.85 -6.93
C PHE A 17 6.23 -16.98 -8.14
N ASP A 18 5.26 -16.53 -8.94
CA ASP A 18 5.47 -15.61 -10.07
C ASP A 18 4.95 -14.19 -9.72
N PRO A 19 5.85 -13.26 -9.32
CA PRO A 19 5.48 -11.88 -9.00
C PRO A 19 4.90 -11.10 -10.19
N VAL A 20 5.29 -11.43 -11.43
CA VAL A 20 4.86 -10.70 -12.63
C VAL A 20 3.42 -11.09 -12.96
N ALA A 21 3.08 -12.38 -12.89
CA ALA A 21 1.70 -12.84 -13.02
C ALA A 21 0.80 -12.22 -11.93
N ARG A 22 1.29 -12.15 -10.68
CA ARG A 22 0.56 -11.51 -9.59
C ARG A 22 0.33 -10.01 -9.82
N ALA A 23 1.32 -9.26 -10.31
CA ALA A 23 1.14 -7.84 -10.61
C ALA A 23 0.02 -7.61 -11.65
N LYS A 24 -0.08 -8.49 -12.66
CA LYS A 24 -1.18 -8.46 -13.65
C LYS A 24 -2.53 -8.79 -13.02
N ALA A 25 -2.58 -9.78 -12.12
CA ALA A 25 -3.79 -10.11 -11.38
C ALA A 25 -4.26 -8.95 -10.50
N LEU A 26 -3.34 -8.33 -9.74
CA LEU A 26 -3.64 -7.14 -8.94
C LEU A 26 -4.18 -5.99 -9.80
N ALA A 27 -3.62 -5.73 -10.98
CA ALA A 27 -4.13 -4.67 -11.86
C ALA A 27 -5.61 -4.86 -12.28
N LYS A 28 -6.05 -6.12 -12.39
CA LYS A 28 -7.41 -6.50 -12.74
C LYS A 28 -8.35 -6.46 -11.54
N ASP A 29 -7.92 -7.03 -10.42
CA ASP A 29 -8.80 -7.38 -9.31
C ASP A 29 -8.79 -6.35 -8.18
N LEU A 30 -7.77 -5.48 -8.11
CA LEU A 30 -7.66 -4.50 -7.04
C LEU A 30 -8.82 -3.49 -7.09
N PRO A 31 -9.55 -3.29 -5.95
CA PRO A 31 -10.62 -2.32 -5.86
C PRO A 31 -10.19 -0.92 -6.28
N ARG A 32 -11.05 -0.22 -7.02
CA ARG A 32 -10.77 1.14 -7.51
C ARG A 32 -11.10 2.23 -6.51
N ARG A 33 -11.87 1.93 -5.46
CA ARG A 33 -12.28 2.87 -4.43
C ARG A 33 -11.98 2.32 -3.05
N TRP A 34 -11.47 3.20 -2.21
CA TRP A 34 -11.06 2.90 -0.85
C TRP A 34 -11.50 4.04 0.06
N SER A 35 -11.85 3.70 1.29
CA SER A 35 -12.26 4.68 2.30
C SER A 35 -11.76 4.28 3.67
N GLY A 36 -11.55 5.26 4.53
CA GLY A 36 -11.15 5.00 5.91
C GLY A 36 -10.69 6.27 6.60
N THR A 37 -9.60 6.18 7.36
CA THR A 37 -9.13 7.28 8.19
C THR A 37 -7.63 7.46 8.15
N TYR A 38 -7.21 8.72 8.27
CA TYR A 38 -5.85 9.11 8.60
C TYR A 38 -5.83 9.63 10.04
N LEU A 39 -4.98 9.04 10.88
CA LEU A 39 -4.79 9.45 12.27
C LEU A 39 -3.34 9.94 12.46
N PRO A 40 -3.11 11.26 12.58
CA PRO A 40 -1.80 11.80 12.96
C PRO A 40 -1.34 11.20 14.29
N LYS A 41 -0.06 10.84 14.40
CA LYS A 41 0.54 10.37 15.67
C LYS A 41 0.71 11.53 16.67
N THR A 42 0.80 12.77 16.19
CA THR A 42 0.81 13.98 17.01
C THR A 42 -0.61 14.44 17.32
N ALA A 43 -1.10 14.15 18.53
CA ALA A 43 -2.32 14.69 19.18
C ALA A 43 -3.44 15.23 18.26
N GLY A 44 -3.77 14.48 17.20
CA GLY A 44 -4.64 14.92 16.13
C GLY A 44 -5.94 14.13 16.10
N THR A 45 -7.02 14.75 15.63
CA THR A 45 -8.27 14.06 15.37
C THR A 45 -8.16 13.22 14.10
N ALA A 46 -8.77 12.04 14.10
CA ALA A 46 -8.87 11.22 12.89
C ALA A 46 -9.59 11.99 11.77
N GLN A 47 -9.01 11.99 10.58
CA GLN A 47 -9.56 12.61 9.38
C GLN A 47 -10.11 11.54 8.45
N SER A 48 -11.29 11.77 7.87
CA SER A 48 -11.86 10.87 6.87
C SER A 48 -11.01 10.86 5.61
N VAL A 49 -10.79 9.68 5.03
CA VAL A 49 -10.02 9.49 3.80
C VAL A 49 -10.84 8.78 2.75
N ARG A 50 -10.75 9.25 1.51
CA ARG A 50 -11.19 8.55 0.30
C ARG A 50 -10.04 8.48 -0.69
N LEU A 51 -9.81 7.32 -1.28
CA LEU A 51 -8.84 7.11 -2.36
C LEU A 51 -9.56 6.50 -3.57
N ASP A 52 -9.47 7.21 -4.70
CA ASP A 52 -10.01 6.80 -5.99
C ASP A 52 -8.87 6.53 -6.96
N LEU A 53 -8.74 5.28 -7.42
CA LEU A 53 -7.66 4.82 -8.29
C LEU A 53 -8.07 4.98 -9.76
N ALA A 54 -7.42 5.90 -10.46
CA ALA A 54 -7.64 6.16 -11.87
C ALA A 54 -6.95 5.11 -12.75
N SER A 55 -5.70 4.75 -12.46
CA SER A 55 -4.94 3.77 -13.24
C SER A 55 -4.17 2.79 -12.37
N LEU A 56 -4.13 1.53 -12.83
CA LEU A 56 -3.37 0.42 -12.27
C LEU A 56 -2.62 -0.24 -13.42
N THR A 57 -1.32 0.00 -13.52
CA THR A 57 -0.51 -0.44 -14.67
C THR A 57 0.59 -1.38 -14.20
N PRO A 58 0.56 -2.67 -14.58
CA PRO A 58 1.63 -3.60 -14.22
C PRO A 58 2.89 -3.28 -15.04
N VAL A 59 4.04 -3.22 -14.36
CA VAL A 59 5.39 -3.03 -14.92
C VAL A 59 6.33 -4.02 -14.24
N GLY A 60 6.57 -5.16 -14.89
CA GLY A 60 7.28 -6.28 -14.26
C GLY A 60 6.53 -6.79 -13.03
N GLN A 61 7.22 -6.87 -11.89
CA GLN A 61 6.62 -7.24 -10.60
C GLN A 61 5.99 -6.06 -9.84
N MET A 62 6.03 -4.85 -10.40
CA MET A 62 5.44 -3.66 -9.79
C MET A 62 4.07 -3.37 -10.39
N LEU A 63 3.17 -2.84 -9.58
CA LEU A 63 1.91 -2.24 -10.01
C LEU A 63 1.99 -0.74 -9.82
N VAL A 64 2.07 0.03 -10.90
CA VAL A 64 2.07 1.50 -10.86
C VAL A 64 0.65 2.01 -10.66
N ILE A 65 0.48 2.95 -9.73
CA ILE A 65 -0.80 3.49 -9.29
C ILE A 65 -0.85 4.99 -9.59
N LYS A 66 -1.99 5.46 -10.09
CA LYS A 66 -2.35 6.88 -10.09
C LYS A 66 -3.81 7.06 -9.68
N GLY A 67 -4.12 8.18 -9.04
CA GLY A 67 -5.46 8.47 -8.59
C GLY A 67 -5.57 9.80 -7.88
N THR A 68 -6.60 9.92 -7.05
CA THR A 68 -6.84 11.06 -6.17
C THR A 68 -7.14 10.58 -4.76
N MET A 69 -6.55 11.25 -3.77
CA MET A 69 -6.86 11.03 -2.36
C MET A 69 -7.48 12.30 -1.79
N THR A 70 -8.58 12.13 -1.05
CA THR A 70 -9.20 13.18 -0.26
C THR A 70 -8.98 12.87 1.22
N ILE A 71 -8.37 13.79 1.97
CA ILE A 71 -8.15 13.71 3.42
C ILE A 71 -8.82 14.93 4.05
N GLY A 72 -9.86 14.71 4.85
CA GLY A 72 -10.72 15.80 5.33
C GLY A 72 -11.34 16.56 4.14
N SER A 73 -11.03 17.85 4.03
CA SER A 73 -11.46 18.72 2.92
C SER A 73 -10.43 18.84 1.78
N LEU A 74 -9.23 18.31 1.95
CA LEU A 74 -8.15 18.42 0.97
C LEU A 74 -8.22 17.26 -0.03
N THR A 75 -8.25 17.56 -1.32
CA THR A 75 -8.08 16.57 -2.40
C THR A 75 -6.76 16.79 -3.12
N SER A 76 -5.95 15.74 -3.21
CA SER A 76 -4.63 15.75 -3.85
C SER A 76 -4.52 14.60 -4.85
N PRO A 77 -3.89 14.81 -6.02
CA PRO A 77 -3.47 13.70 -6.87
C PRO A 77 -2.49 12.79 -6.12
N VAL A 78 -2.50 11.50 -6.44
CA VAL A 78 -1.54 10.53 -5.89
C VAL A 78 -0.86 9.73 -6.98
N GLN A 79 0.38 9.33 -6.72
CA GLN A 79 1.15 8.41 -7.54
C GLN A 79 1.91 7.44 -6.64
N GLY A 80 1.97 6.17 -7.03
CA GLY A 80 2.66 5.17 -6.22
C GLY A 80 2.94 3.87 -6.95
N ASN A 81 3.43 2.90 -6.22
CA ASN A 81 3.59 1.54 -6.69
C ASN A 81 3.26 0.51 -5.59
N ILE A 82 2.91 -0.70 -6.01
CA ILE A 82 2.88 -1.89 -5.14
C ILE A 82 3.85 -2.91 -5.70
N ASN A 83 4.72 -3.44 -4.85
CA ASN A 83 5.57 -4.57 -5.20
C ASN A 83 4.77 -5.86 -5.01
N ALA A 84 4.44 -6.55 -6.11
CA ALA A 84 3.66 -7.78 -6.06
C ALA A 84 4.41 -8.95 -5.39
N LYS A 85 5.72 -8.88 -5.15
CA LYS A 85 6.42 -9.90 -4.37
C LYS A 85 6.24 -9.73 -2.87
N SER A 86 6.25 -8.50 -2.37
CA SER A 86 6.25 -8.20 -0.93
C SER A 86 4.95 -7.58 -0.40
N ASP A 87 4.02 -7.19 -1.28
CA ASP A 87 2.87 -6.33 -0.96
C ASP A 87 3.22 -4.97 -0.37
N GLN A 88 4.46 -4.54 -0.52
CA GLN A 88 4.89 -3.23 -0.10
C GLN A 88 4.28 -2.16 -1.01
N LEU A 89 3.69 -1.14 -0.39
CA LEU A 89 3.15 0.05 -1.02
C LEU A 89 4.08 1.24 -0.77
N ASP A 90 4.36 2.01 -1.82
CA ASP A 90 4.84 3.39 -1.73
C ASP A 90 3.83 4.30 -2.44
N LEU A 91 3.26 5.29 -1.74
CA LEU A 91 2.24 6.19 -2.29
C LEU A 91 2.53 7.65 -1.93
N LEU A 92 2.80 8.44 -2.95
CA LEU A 92 3.07 9.88 -2.86
C LEU A 92 1.76 10.66 -3.02
N LEU A 93 1.57 11.65 -2.15
CA LEU A 93 0.61 12.74 -2.39
C LEU A 93 1.31 13.86 -3.14
N LEU A 94 0.65 14.37 -4.18
CA LEU A 94 1.17 15.42 -5.04
C LEU A 94 0.44 16.74 -4.73
N GLY A 95 1.18 17.85 -4.79
CA GLY A 95 0.64 19.19 -4.52
C GLY A 95 0.84 19.64 -3.06
N ASP A 96 0.08 20.65 -2.65
CA ASP A 96 0.14 21.18 -1.27
C ASP A 96 -0.69 20.30 -0.32
N THR A 97 0.00 19.61 0.57
CA THR A 97 -0.58 18.66 1.53
C THR A 97 -0.64 19.20 2.95
N ALA A 98 -0.14 20.43 3.18
CA ALA A 98 0.02 20.98 4.52
C ALA A 98 -1.32 21.15 5.26
N ALA A 99 -2.40 21.42 4.53
CA ALA A 99 -3.76 21.53 5.07
C ALA A 99 -4.28 20.21 5.68
N ALA A 100 -3.74 19.06 5.27
CA ALA A 100 -4.04 17.75 5.88
C ALA A 100 -3.08 17.40 7.04
N GLY A 101 -2.24 18.34 7.48
CA GLY A 101 -1.19 18.07 8.46
C GLY A 101 -0.06 17.18 7.91
N LEU A 102 -0.01 16.99 6.59
CA LEU A 102 0.99 16.20 5.89
C LEU A 102 2.04 17.11 5.29
N GLU A 103 3.28 16.97 5.75
CA GLU A 103 4.37 17.81 5.27
C GLU A 103 4.73 17.49 3.80
N PRO A 104 5.00 18.50 2.96
CA PRO A 104 5.44 18.27 1.60
C PRO A 104 6.69 17.38 1.55
N GLY A 105 6.68 16.38 0.67
CA GLY A 105 7.80 15.47 0.44
C GLY A 105 7.76 14.17 1.25
N GLY A 106 6.74 13.93 2.07
CA GLY A 106 6.52 12.62 2.70
C GLY A 106 5.85 11.60 1.77
N VAL A 107 5.75 10.36 2.26
CA VAL A 107 5.22 9.21 1.52
C VAL A 107 4.39 8.33 2.44
N PHE A 108 3.29 7.76 1.93
CA PHE A 108 2.64 6.64 2.60
C PHE A 108 3.36 5.35 2.25
N GLN A 109 3.91 4.67 3.26
CA GLN A 109 4.47 3.33 3.13
C GLN A 109 3.55 2.33 3.79
N GLY A 110 3.32 1.20 3.13
CA GLY A 110 2.36 0.22 3.63
C GLY A 110 2.68 -1.21 3.28
N LEU A 111 1.89 -2.09 3.91
CA LEU A 111 1.81 -3.51 3.62
C LEU A 111 0.34 -3.85 3.35
N GLN A 112 0.12 -4.99 2.69
CA GLN A 112 -1.24 -5.43 2.35
C GLN A 112 -1.96 -4.36 1.52
N THR A 113 -1.26 -3.80 0.52
CA THR A 113 -1.78 -2.72 -0.33
C THR A 113 -2.07 -1.46 0.50
N PHE A 114 -3.31 -0.99 0.58
CA PHE A 114 -3.69 0.25 1.28
C PHE A 114 -4.29 0.02 2.67
N GLN A 115 -4.39 -1.24 3.12
CA GLN A 115 -5.09 -1.56 4.37
C GLN A 115 -4.33 -1.09 5.60
N LEU A 116 -3.01 -1.16 5.53
CA LEU A 116 -2.12 -0.73 6.59
C LEU A 116 -0.99 0.10 5.98
N SER A 117 -1.03 1.40 6.20
CA SER A 117 0.03 2.28 5.76
C SER A 117 0.31 3.35 6.81
N ASP A 118 1.56 3.78 6.89
CA ASP A 118 1.99 4.89 7.73
C ASP A 118 2.49 6.02 6.84
N TRP A 119 2.21 7.25 7.24
CA TRP A 119 2.88 8.41 6.68
C TRP A 119 4.30 8.49 7.22
N GLU A 120 5.28 8.39 6.33
CA GLU A 120 6.68 8.70 6.60
C GLU A 120 6.90 10.19 6.34
N SER A 121 7.13 10.92 7.42
CA SER A 121 7.44 12.35 7.39
C SER A 121 8.90 12.57 6.95
N PRO A 122 9.18 13.61 6.14
CA PRO A 122 10.55 13.98 5.80
C PRO A 122 11.32 14.60 6.98
N ARG A 123 10.62 15.03 8.05
CA ARG A 123 11.23 15.65 9.23
C ARG A 123 11.08 14.78 10.47
N LEU A 124 12.16 14.64 11.23
CA LEU A 124 12.21 13.91 12.50
C LEU A 124 11.27 14.50 13.58
N THR A 125 10.92 15.79 13.49
CA THR A 125 10.03 16.47 14.44
C THR A 125 8.55 16.13 14.22
N ASN A 126 8.22 15.47 13.11
CA ASN A 126 6.87 15.03 12.81
C ASN A 126 6.87 13.50 12.74
N THR A 127 6.16 12.87 13.67
CA THR A 127 6.14 11.41 13.82
C THR A 127 5.24 10.72 12.80
N GLY A 128 4.59 11.48 11.91
CA GLY A 128 3.70 11.01 10.87
C GLY A 128 2.34 10.60 11.40
N GLY A 129 1.71 9.60 10.76
CA GLY A 129 0.34 9.18 11.07
C GLY A 129 0.03 7.82 10.48
N LYS A 130 -1.05 7.20 10.95
CA LYS A 130 -1.54 5.92 10.43
C LYS A 130 -2.65 6.16 9.42
N LEU A 131 -2.55 5.53 8.26
CA LEU A 131 -3.57 5.45 7.23
C LEU A 131 -4.14 4.03 7.22
N GLN A 132 -5.46 3.93 7.42
CA GLN A 132 -6.19 2.67 7.38
C GLN A 132 -7.32 2.80 6.39
N LEU A 133 -7.26 2.04 5.30
CA LEU A 133 -8.29 2.05 4.26
C LEU A 133 -8.90 0.66 4.08
N THR A 134 -10.18 0.63 3.79
CA THR A 134 -10.89 -0.57 3.36
C THR A 134 -11.44 -0.37 1.95
N ALA A 135 -11.47 -1.46 1.19
CA ALA A 135 -12.06 -1.45 -0.13
C ALA A 135 -13.55 -1.12 -0.02
N THR A 136 -14.01 -0.17 -0.82
CA THR A 136 -15.44 0.11 -0.96
C THR A 136 -15.97 -0.63 -2.16
N ALA A 137 -17.07 -1.37 -1.98
CA ALA A 137 -17.75 -2.04 -3.08
C ALA A 137 -18.19 -1.02 -4.15
N ARG A 138 -18.15 -1.41 -5.42
CA ARG A 138 -18.86 -0.69 -6.47
C ARG A 138 -20.35 -0.80 -6.15
N ARG A 139 -21.00 0.31 -5.78
CA ARG A 139 -22.44 0.45 -6.01
C ARG A 139 -22.67 0.69 -7.48
#